data_AF-A0A4Q3JQB6-F1
#
_entry.id   AF-A0A4Q3JQB6-F1
#
_cell.length_a   1.000
_cell.length_b   1.000
_cell.length_c   1.000
_cell.angle_alpha   90.00
_cell.angle_beta   90.00
_cell.angle_gamma   90.00
#
_symmetry.space_group_name_H-M   'P 1'
#
loop_
_entity.id
_entity.type
_entity.pdbx_description
1 polymer ?
#
loop_
_entity_poly.entity_id
_entity_poly.type
_entity_poly.pdbx_seq_one_letter_code
_entity_poly.pdbx_strand_id
1 'polypeptide(L)'
;AYGRARRRLFVTKVRGSHFRDGFHDYEILQGGLVVHPRLVASEHHEPHATALCSSGLDNLDAMLHGGLTSGSTSLLLGPAGTGKSTLSTQFVVTALRQGKKAAIYLYDEVIQTMVERSEKLCFAESGGVEGYVSRGQLHVQQIDPAEMSPGAFAHEIRRAVEDGAEVIVIDSLNGYLNAMPEERFLMTHLHELFAYLNQKGVLTLIVVAQHGMVVGGGSHSDVDVSYLADTVLLFRYFESQGEVHQALSVFKKRTGAHERTIRQLTIDASGIAIGEPLRHFRGIMTGVPVYDPAGIAGGPDLRPSPARTSRP
;
A
#
# COMPACT_ATOMS: atom_id res chain seq x y z
N ALA A 1 20.88 9.36 -21.30
CA ALA A 1 20.66 8.30 -20.30
C ALA A 1 20.92 8.91 -18.93
N TYR A 2 19.90 8.97 -18.09
CA TYR A 2 20.00 9.40 -16.69
C TYR A 2 19.94 8.13 -15.82
N GLY A 3 20.71 8.09 -14.74
CA GLY A 3 20.82 6.90 -13.87
C GLY A 3 21.79 5.82 -14.37
N ARG A 4 21.92 4.76 -13.57
CA ARG A 4 22.82 3.63 -13.79
C ARG A 4 22.33 2.78 -14.97
N ALA A 5 23.26 2.35 -15.83
CA ALA A 5 22.91 1.52 -16.97
C ALA A 5 22.32 0.17 -16.52
N ARG A 6 21.06 -0.09 -16.87
CA ARG A 6 20.40 -1.38 -16.64
C ARG A 6 21.08 -2.46 -17.46
N ARG A 7 21.60 -3.49 -16.80
CA ARG A 7 22.21 -4.66 -17.45
C ARG A 7 21.33 -5.87 -17.28
N ARG A 8 21.18 -6.63 -18.37
CA ARG A 8 20.31 -7.82 -18.42
C ARG A 8 21.09 -9.02 -18.93
N LEU A 9 20.88 -10.15 -18.28
CA LEU A 9 21.37 -11.45 -18.68
C LEU A 9 20.20 -12.27 -19.20
N PHE A 10 20.41 -13.03 -20.28
CA PHE A 10 19.43 -13.95 -20.82
C PHE A 10 20.10 -15.31 -21.00
N VAL A 11 19.53 -16.35 -20.40
CA VAL A 11 20.06 -17.71 -20.56
C VAL A 11 19.42 -18.31 -21.80
N THR A 12 20.20 -18.53 -22.86
CA THR A 12 19.66 -19.11 -24.11
C THR A 12 19.47 -20.62 -24.03
N LYS A 13 20.35 -21.32 -23.31
CA LYS A 13 20.31 -22.78 -23.16
C LYS A 13 21.18 -23.22 -22.00
N VAL A 14 20.69 -24.21 -21.26
CA VAL A 14 21.51 -25.05 -20.37
C VAL A 14 21.20 -26.50 -20.74
N ARG A 15 22.23 -27.26 -21.14
CA ARG A 15 22.04 -28.66 -21.54
C ARG A 15 21.90 -29.52 -20.28
N GLY A 16 20.86 -30.34 -20.22
CA GLY A 16 20.67 -31.33 -19.16
C GLY A 16 20.16 -30.76 -17.82
N SER A 17 19.72 -29.50 -17.77
CA SER A 17 19.11 -28.90 -16.58
C SER A 17 18.01 -27.93 -16.99
N HIS A 18 17.02 -27.78 -16.10
CA HIS A 18 16.10 -26.65 -16.16
C HIS A 18 16.85 -25.35 -15.82
N PHE A 19 16.41 -24.24 -16.42
CA PHE A 19 16.90 -22.91 -16.15
C PHE A 19 15.72 -21.93 -16.24
N ARG A 20 15.87 -20.74 -15.64
CA ARG A 20 14.84 -19.69 -15.73
C ARG A 20 14.99 -18.94 -17.05
N ASP A 21 13.91 -18.90 -17.82
CA ASP A 21 13.84 -18.13 -19.06
C ASP A 21 13.58 -16.63 -18.79
N GLY A 22 13.87 -15.82 -19.80
CA GLY A 22 13.63 -14.37 -19.77
C GLY A 22 14.86 -13.57 -19.35
N PHE A 23 14.68 -12.26 -19.22
CA PHE A 23 15.74 -11.37 -18.78
C PHE A 23 15.87 -11.39 -17.26
N HIS A 24 17.11 -11.49 -16.78
CA HIS A 24 17.50 -11.31 -15.39
C HIS A 24 18.30 -10.01 -15.28
N ASP A 25 17.94 -9.14 -14.35
CA ASP A 25 18.75 -7.94 -14.11
C ASP A 25 20.04 -8.35 -13.38
N TYR A 26 21.13 -7.65 -13.62
CA TYR A 26 22.38 -7.88 -12.88
C TYR A 26 23.17 -6.61 -12.68
N GLU A 27 24.02 -6.65 -11.67
CA GLU A 27 24.94 -5.59 -11.31
C GLU A 27 26.38 -6.10 -11.29
N ILE A 28 27.32 -5.20 -11.60
CA ILE A 28 28.75 -5.44 -11.41
C ILE A 28 29.16 -4.55 -10.25
N LEU A 29 29.51 -5.20 -9.13
CA LEU A 29 29.97 -4.55 -7.91
C LEU A 29 31.44 -4.93 -7.67
N GLN A 30 32.10 -4.22 -6.76
CA GLN A 30 33.39 -4.68 -6.26
C GLN A 30 33.19 -6.06 -5.61
N GLY A 31 33.90 -7.07 -6.11
CA GLY A 31 33.72 -8.47 -5.70
C GLY A 31 33.01 -9.36 -6.71
N GLY A 32 32.39 -8.80 -7.77
CA GLY A 32 31.95 -9.59 -8.92
C GLY A 32 30.57 -9.23 -9.48
N LEU A 33 29.98 -10.21 -10.17
CA LEU A 33 28.68 -10.14 -10.81
C LEU A 33 27.59 -10.56 -9.81
N VAL A 34 26.63 -9.69 -9.53
CA VAL A 34 25.45 -10.00 -8.74
C VAL A 34 24.27 -10.10 -9.70
N VAL A 35 23.73 -11.31 -9.87
CA VAL A 35 22.55 -11.54 -10.71
C VAL A 35 21.31 -11.51 -9.83
N HIS A 36 20.31 -10.77 -10.26
CA HIS A 36 18.96 -10.74 -9.67
C HIS A 36 18.05 -11.59 -10.56
N PRO A 37 17.84 -12.88 -10.22
CA PRO A 37 17.04 -13.76 -11.04
C PRO A 37 15.61 -13.22 -11.14
N ARG A 38 14.99 -13.43 -12.30
CA ARG A 38 13.58 -13.09 -12.48
C ARG A 38 12.76 -13.84 -11.43
N LEU A 39 11.90 -13.11 -10.74
CA LEU A 39 10.94 -13.67 -9.80
C LEU A 39 9.88 -14.44 -10.59
N VAL A 40 9.56 -15.66 -10.19
CA VAL A 40 8.47 -16.44 -10.80
C VAL A 40 7.53 -16.84 -9.68
N ALA A 41 6.41 -16.13 -9.56
CA ALA A 41 5.51 -16.30 -8.41
C ALA A 41 5.07 -17.76 -8.24
N SER A 42 4.78 -18.48 -9.33
CA SER A 42 4.28 -19.86 -9.28
C SER A 42 5.23 -20.87 -8.61
N GLU A 43 6.53 -20.56 -8.48
CA GLU A 43 7.51 -21.43 -7.81
C GLU A 43 7.39 -21.39 -6.28
N HIS A 44 6.58 -20.48 -5.72
CA HIS A 44 6.59 -20.16 -4.29
C HIS A 44 5.25 -20.41 -3.59
N HIS A 45 4.48 -21.38 -4.09
CA HIS A 45 3.22 -21.79 -3.45
C HIS A 45 3.47 -22.44 -2.09
N GLU A 46 3.26 -21.66 -1.03
CA GLU A 46 3.16 -22.17 0.33
C GLU A 46 1.73 -21.93 0.83
N PRO A 47 1.04 -22.96 1.34
CA PRO A 47 -0.28 -22.76 1.92
C PRO A 47 -0.15 -21.87 3.16
N HIS A 48 -0.71 -20.67 3.09
CA HIS A 48 -0.73 -19.71 4.19
C HIS A 48 -2.16 -19.53 4.69
N ALA A 49 -2.35 -19.59 6.01
CA ALA A 49 -3.64 -19.32 6.62
C ALA A 49 -3.93 -17.82 6.51
N THR A 50 -5.05 -17.46 5.88
CA THR A 50 -5.48 -16.07 5.79
C THR A 50 -5.79 -15.54 7.20
N ALA A 51 -5.11 -14.46 7.58
CA ALA A 51 -5.31 -13.77 8.86
C ALA A 51 -5.69 -12.30 8.62
N LEU A 52 -6.32 -11.67 9.61
CA LEU A 52 -6.57 -10.24 9.58
C LEU A 52 -5.45 -9.51 10.33
N CYS A 53 -4.86 -8.53 9.66
CA CYS A 53 -3.88 -7.60 10.16
C CYS A 53 -4.61 -6.31 10.59
N SER A 54 -4.74 -6.14 11.90
CA SER A 54 -5.29 -4.92 12.51
C SER A 54 -4.39 -3.72 12.23
N SER A 55 -5.01 -2.56 12.03
CA SER A 55 -4.33 -1.26 11.99
C SER A 55 -3.96 -0.75 13.37
N GLY A 56 -4.58 -1.28 14.43
CA GLY A 56 -4.52 -0.74 15.78
C GLY A 56 -5.42 0.49 15.97
N LEU A 57 -6.26 0.83 14.98
CA LEU A 57 -7.24 1.90 15.04
C LEU A 57 -8.64 1.29 14.95
N ASP A 58 -9.39 1.26 16.06
CA ASP A 58 -10.69 0.57 16.15
C ASP A 58 -11.67 0.96 15.04
N ASN A 59 -11.77 2.26 14.75
CA ASN A 59 -12.66 2.76 13.71
C ASN A 59 -12.21 2.37 12.29
N LEU A 60 -10.90 2.30 12.02
CA LEU A 60 -10.41 1.81 10.73
C LEU A 60 -10.62 0.30 10.59
N ASP A 61 -10.35 -0.44 11.65
CA ASP A 61 -10.57 -1.88 11.66
C ASP A 61 -12.05 -2.20 11.51
N ALA A 62 -12.95 -1.42 12.11
CA ALA A 62 -14.39 -1.51 11.87
C ALA A 62 -14.75 -1.24 10.39
N MET A 63 -14.19 -0.18 9.77
CA MET A 63 -14.39 0.09 8.34
C MET A 63 -13.93 -1.10 7.48
N LEU A 64 -12.85 -1.75 7.88
CA LEU A 64 -12.25 -2.90 7.22
C LEU A 64 -12.83 -4.25 7.68
N HIS A 65 -13.81 -4.28 8.58
CA HIS A 65 -14.36 -5.52 9.16
C HIS A 65 -13.29 -6.42 9.80
N GLY A 66 -12.45 -5.85 10.66
CA GLY A 66 -11.41 -6.51 11.44
C GLY A 66 -9.98 -6.28 10.94
N GLY A 67 -9.78 -5.50 9.86
CA GLY A 67 -8.46 -5.12 9.35
C GLY A 67 -8.18 -5.57 7.92
N LEU A 68 -6.93 -5.45 7.51
CA LEU A 68 -6.46 -5.87 6.19
C LEU A 68 -6.14 -7.37 6.17
N THR A 69 -6.21 -7.99 5.00
CA THR A 69 -6.00 -9.43 4.87
C THR A 69 -4.51 -9.74 4.68
N SER A 70 -3.93 -10.68 5.43
CA SER A 70 -2.58 -11.18 5.16
C SER A 70 -2.52 -11.82 3.77
N GLY A 71 -1.37 -11.71 3.10
CA GLY A 71 -1.22 -12.16 1.71
C GLY A 71 -2.11 -11.39 0.73
N SER A 72 -2.40 -10.12 1.01
CA SER A 72 -3.14 -9.24 0.10
C SER A 72 -2.39 -7.93 -0.13
N THR A 73 -2.68 -7.31 -1.26
CA THR A 73 -2.12 -6.01 -1.61
C THR A 73 -3.14 -4.91 -1.37
N SER A 74 -2.76 -3.89 -0.58
CA SER A 74 -3.60 -2.75 -0.21
C SER A 74 -3.00 -1.45 -0.72
N LEU A 75 -3.79 -0.71 -1.48
CA LEU A 75 -3.41 0.56 -2.08
C LEU A 75 -3.93 1.72 -1.24
N LEU A 76 -3.04 2.61 -0.81
CA LEU A 76 -3.36 3.87 -0.16
C LEU A 76 -3.24 4.98 -1.20
N LEU A 77 -4.39 5.47 -1.67
CA LEU A 77 -4.50 6.39 -2.78
C LEU A 77 -4.99 7.76 -2.31
N GLY A 78 -4.36 8.84 -2.77
CA GLY A 78 -4.88 10.20 -2.55
C GLY A 78 -3.81 11.28 -2.68
N PRO A 79 -4.20 12.57 -2.57
CA PRO A 79 -3.29 13.71 -2.69
C PRO A 79 -2.10 13.66 -1.71
N ALA A 80 -1.03 14.37 -1.99
CA ALA A 80 0.10 14.51 -1.07
C ALA A 80 -0.34 15.13 0.27
N GLY A 81 0.29 14.70 1.38
CA GLY A 81 0.00 15.22 2.73
C GLY A 81 -1.26 14.69 3.42
N THR A 82 -2.09 13.86 2.76
CA THR A 82 -3.35 13.35 3.35
C THR A 82 -3.19 12.26 4.42
N GLY A 83 -1.95 11.88 4.79
CA GLY A 83 -1.71 10.90 5.84
C GLY A 83 -1.49 9.45 5.40
N LYS A 84 -1.37 9.18 4.09
CA LYS A 84 -1.13 7.83 3.52
C LYS A 84 0.07 7.13 4.17
N SER A 85 1.21 7.78 4.13
CA SER A 85 2.48 7.29 4.69
C SER A 85 2.39 7.08 6.20
N THR A 86 1.64 7.94 6.90
CA THR A 86 1.45 7.84 8.36
C THR A 86 0.60 6.61 8.67
N LEU A 87 -0.46 6.37 7.90
CA LEU A 87 -1.29 5.20 8.07
C LEU A 87 -0.56 3.89 7.71
N SER A 88 0.24 3.86 6.64
CA SER A 88 1.03 2.68 6.31
C SER A 88 2.02 2.34 7.43
N THR A 89 2.64 3.36 8.03
CA THR A 89 3.55 3.17 9.17
C THR A 89 2.80 2.71 10.42
N GLN A 90 1.57 3.16 10.63
CA GLN A 90 0.72 2.68 11.73
C GLN A 90 0.46 1.16 11.65
N PHE A 91 0.21 0.61 10.47
CA PHE A 91 0.12 -0.86 10.30
C PHE A 91 1.42 -1.57 10.63
N VAL A 92 2.57 -1.00 10.20
CA VAL A 92 3.89 -1.55 10.52
C VAL A 92 4.12 -1.56 12.03
N VAL A 93 3.88 -0.44 12.71
CA VAL A 93 4.05 -0.34 14.17
C VAL A 93 3.14 -1.32 14.90
N THR A 94 1.90 -1.49 14.47
CA THR A 94 0.98 -2.48 15.05
C THR A 94 1.50 -3.91 14.87
N ALA A 95 2.05 -4.25 13.70
CA ALA A 95 2.66 -5.55 13.47
C ALA A 95 3.93 -5.77 14.33
N LEU A 96 4.79 -4.76 14.43
CA LEU A 96 6.01 -4.78 15.23
C LEU A 96 5.71 -5.00 16.73
N ARG A 97 4.66 -4.36 17.25
CA ARG A 97 4.17 -4.55 18.63
C ARG A 97 3.67 -5.98 18.89
N GLN A 98 3.23 -6.68 17.85
CA GLN A 98 2.84 -8.10 17.93
C GLN A 98 4.04 -9.04 17.81
N GLY A 99 5.27 -8.50 17.75
CA GLY A 99 6.50 -9.28 17.59
C GLY A 99 6.80 -9.70 16.15
N LYS A 100 6.01 -9.23 15.17
CA LYS A 100 6.23 -9.52 13.75
C LYS A 100 7.35 -8.67 13.19
N LYS A 101 7.89 -9.07 12.04
CA LYS A 101 8.85 -8.26 11.29
C LYS A 101 8.19 -7.53 10.12
N ALA A 102 8.77 -6.40 9.74
CA ALA A 102 8.28 -5.59 8.63
C ALA A 102 9.43 -4.95 7.83
N ALA A 103 9.13 -4.53 6.60
CA ALA A 103 10.05 -3.75 5.77
C ALA A 103 9.36 -2.51 5.19
N ILE A 104 10.06 -1.38 5.17
CA ILE A 104 9.61 -0.13 4.55
C ILE A 104 10.62 0.29 3.48
N TYR A 105 10.13 0.47 2.26
CA TYR A 105 10.90 0.95 1.12
C TYR A 105 10.44 2.36 0.75
N LEU A 106 11.34 3.34 0.88
CA LEU A 106 11.06 4.76 0.69
C LEU A 106 11.66 5.25 -0.63
N TYR A 107 10.84 5.73 -1.56
CA TYR A 107 11.28 6.34 -2.82
C TYR A 107 11.35 7.87 -2.74
N ASP A 108 10.33 8.49 -2.14
CA ASP A 108 10.14 9.94 -2.19
C ASP A 108 10.47 10.64 -0.86
N GLU A 109 10.89 9.89 0.16
CA GLU A 109 11.17 10.37 1.51
C GLU A 109 12.53 9.84 2.00
N VAL A 110 13.26 10.65 2.79
CA VAL A 110 14.48 10.22 3.47
C VAL A 110 14.15 9.51 4.78
N ILE A 111 14.99 8.57 5.19
CA ILE A 111 14.76 7.74 6.39
C ILE A 111 14.51 8.60 7.64
N GLN A 112 15.28 9.68 7.83
CA GLN A 112 15.14 10.55 9.01
C GLN A 112 13.75 11.20 9.09
N THR A 113 13.20 11.69 7.97
CA THR A 113 11.85 12.28 7.95
C THR A 113 10.79 11.24 8.28
N MET A 114 10.95 10.00 7.78
CA MET A 114 10.06 8.90 8.14
C MET A 114 10.13 8.59 9.64
N VAL A 115 11.34 8.54 10.22
CA VAL A 115 11.55 8.31 11.65
C VAL A 115 10.87 9.40 12.49
N GLU A 116 11.17 10.68 12.24
CA GLU A 116 10.57 11.83 12.96
C GLU A 116 9.04 11.81 12.89
N ARG A 117 8.48 11.49 11.72
CA ARG A 117 7.03 11.35 11.51
C ARG A 117 6.43 10.20 12.31
N SER A 118 7.19 9.11 12.47
CA SER A 118 6.72 7.85 13.05
C SER A 118 6.99 7.72 14.55
N GLU A 119 7.84 8.57 15.12
CA GLU A 119 8.05 8.67 16.57
C GLU A 119 6.72 8.82 17.33
N LYS A 120 5.82 9.63 16.78
CA LYS A 120 4.46 9.85 17.34
C LYS A 120 3.57 8.61 17.30
N LEU A 121 3.88 7.60 16.50
CA LEU A 121 3.13 6.35 16.47
C LEU A 121 3.69 5.36 17.50
N CYS A 122 4.93 5.56 17.93
CA CYS A 122 5.71 4.65 18.76
C CYS A 122 5.80 5.09 20.23
N PHE A 123 4.89 5.94 20.73
CA PHE A 123 4.94 6.50 22.10
C PHE A 123 5.14 5.48 23.25
N ALA A 124 4.78 4.21 23.03
CA ALA A 124 4.92 3.14 24.01
C ALA A 124 6.26 2.37 23.97
N GLU A 125 7.14 2.66 23.00
CA GLU A 125 8.35 1.87 22.73
C GLU A 125 9.62 2.64 23.08
N SER A 126 10.47 2.02 23.90
CA SER A 126 11.78 2.58 24.23
C SER A 126 12.67 2.62 22.97
N GLY A 127 13.03 3.83 22.54
CA GLY A 127 13.81 4.07 21.31
C GLY A 127 12.97 4.21 20.03
N GLY A 128 11.64 4.26 20.13
CA GLY A 128 10.77 4.52 18.98
C GLY A 128 10.96 3.53 17.82
N VAL A 129 10.89 4.05 16.58
CA VAL A 129 11.11 3.25 15.36
C VAL A 129 12.54 2.73 15.27
N GLU A 130 13.52 3.53 15.67
CA GLU A 130 14.95 3.15 15.62
C GLU A 130 15.25 1.93 16.50
N GLY A 131 14.54 1.80 17.62
CA GLY A 131 14.59 0.61 18.48
C GLY A 131 14.27 -0.67 17.69
N TYR A 132 13.23 -0.67 16.86
CA TYR A 132 12.87 -1.82 16.03
C TYR A 132 13.88 -2.11 14.92
N VAL A 133 14.49 -1.06 14.36
CA VAL A 133 15.55 -1.20 13.36
C VAL A 133 16.79 -1.85 13.99
N SER A 134 17.23 -1.35 15.15
CA SER A 134 18.40 -1.89 15.85
C SER A 134 18.24 -3.36 16.28
N ARG A 135 17.02 -3.80 16.58
CA ARG A 135 16.67 -5.18 16.90
C ARG A 135 16.49 -6.08 15.68
N GLY A 136 16.57 -5.54 14.46
CA GLY A 136 16.35 -6.28 13.21
C GLY A 136 14.88 -6.72 13.01
N GLN A 137 13.93 -6.07 13.68
CA GLN A 137 12.50 -6.32 13.49
C GLN A 137 11.93 -5.47 12.33
N LEU A 138 12.53 -4.31 12.08
CA LEU A 138 12.14 -3.42 10.99
C LEU A 138 13.33 -3.20 10.05
N HIS A 139 13.16 -3.55 8.78
CA HIS A 139 14.06 -3.14 7.71
C HIS A 139 13.55 -1.82 7.10
N VAL A 140 14.41 -0.82 6.99
CA VAL A 140 14.07 0.45 6.32
C VAL A 140 15.14 0.73 5.27
N GLN A 141 14.70 0.97 4.05
CA GLN A 141 15.59 1.26 2.94
C GLN A 141 15.06 2.40 2.11
N GLN A 142 15.90 3.42 1.92
CA GLN A 142 15.68 4.42 0.90
C GLN A 142 16.13 3.86 -0.45
N ILE A 143 15.27 4.01 -1.46
CA ILE A 143 15.51 3.57 -2.82
C ILE A 143 15.79 4.79 -3.66
N ASP A 144 16.93 4.77 -4.35
CA ASP A 144 17.21 5.71 -5.43
C ASP A 144 16.71 5.09 -6.74
N PRO A 145 15.62 5.61 -7.33
CA PRO A 145 15.08 5.07 -8.57
C PRO A 145 16.07 5.17 -9.75
N ALA A 146 17.06 6.06 -9.71
CA ALA A 146 18.07 6.16 -10.76
C ALA A 146 19.17 5.09 -10.64
N GLU A 147 19.33 4.47 -9.47
CA GLU A 147 20.42 3.53 -9.19
C GLU A 147 19.96 2.06 -9.08
N MET A 148 18.68 1.82 -8.82
CA MET A 148 18.14 0.48 -8.59
C MET A 148 17.27 -0.03 -9.76
N SER A 149 17.57 -1.23 -10.24
CA SER A 149 16.74 -1.91 -11.25
C SER A 149 15.53 -2.66 -10.64
N PRO A 150 14.46 -2.96 -11.42
CA PRO A 150 13.31 -3.76 -10.98
C PRO A 150 13.69 -5.11 -10.42
N GLY A 151 14.60 -5.82 -11.09
CA GLY A 151 15.07 -7.11 -10.61
C GLY A 151 15.80 -6.98 -9.28
N ALA A 152 16.62 -5.94 -9.10
CA ALA A 152 17.25 -5.64 -7.82
C ALA A 152 16.21 -5.34 -6.74
N PHE A 153 15.23 -4.47 -7.02
CA PHE A 153 14.16 -4.14 -6.08
C PHE A 153 13.30 -5.35 -5.69
N ALA A 154 12.87 -6.15 -6.66
CA ALA A 154 12.11 -7.38 -6.42
C ALA A 154 12.93 -8.38 -5.59
N HIS A 155 14.24 -8.46 -5.82
CA HIS A 155 15.14 -9.31 -5.05
C HIS A 155 15.34 -8.81 -3.61
N GLU A 156 15.47 -7.50 -3.40
CA GLU A 156 15.54 -6.90 -2.05
C GLU A 156 14.25 -7.16 -1.26
N ILE A 157 13.08 -7.00 -1.89
CA ILE A 157 11.80 -7.37 -1.27
C ILE A 157 11.76 -8.86 -0.93
N ARG A 158 12.19 -9.73 -1.86
CA ARG A 158 12.24 -11.18 -1.64
C ARG A 158 13.11 -11.53 -0.42
N ARG A 159 14.27 -10.90 -0.30
CA ARG A 159 15.19 -11.08 0.83
C ARG A 159 14.53 -10.68 2.15
N ALA A 160 13.84 -9.53 2.19
CA ALA A 160 13.13 -9.13 3.40
C ALA A 160 12.04 -10.13 3.82
N VAL A 161 11.31 -10.71 2.86
CA VAL A 161 10.34 -11.79 3.13
C VAL A 161 11.02 -13.05 3.63
N GLU A 162 12.13 -13.46 3.00
CA GLU A 162 12.94 -14.61 3.42
C GLU A 162 13.52 -14.42 4.85
N ASP A 163 13.83 -13.18 5.24
CA ASP A 163 14.27 -12.80 6.59
C ASP A 163 13.10 -12.69 7.60
N GLY A 164 11.86 -12.94 7.14
CA GLY A 164 10.66 -13.10 7.96
C GLY A 164 9.72 -11.89 7.99
N ALA A 165 9.86 -10.92 7.09
CA ALA A 165 8.93 -9.79 7.03
C ALA A 165 7.51 -10.25 6.64
N GLU A 166 6.53 -9.90 7.47
CA GLU A 166 5.10 -10.19 7.26
C GLU A 166 4.32 -8.98 6.73
N VAL A 167 4.89 -7.78 6.87
CA VAL A 167 4.31 -6.52 6.37
C VAL A 167 5.35 -5.79 5.56
N ILE A 168 4.99 -5.40 4.33
CA ILE A 168 5.84 -4.61 3.44
C ILE A 168 5.13 -3.32 3.08
N VAL A 169 5.82 -2.20 3.21
CA VAL A 169 5.37 -0.87 2.76
C VAL A 169 6.24 -0.41 1.60
N ILE A 170 5.62 0.03 0.51
CA ILE A 170 6.28 0.68 -0.62
C ILE A 170 5.75 2.12 -0.70
N ASP A 171 6.58 3.10 -0.35
CA ASP A 171 6.22 4.52 -0.27
C ASP A 171 7.16 5.42 -1.08
N SER A 172 6.84 5.82 -2.31
CA SER A 172 5.60 5.57 -3.03
C SER A 172 5.85 4.83 -4.34
N LEU A 173 4.82 4.17 -4.85
CA LEU A 173 4.89 3.53 -6.16
C LEU A 173 5.13 4.53 -7.30
N ASN A 174 4.79 5.82 -7.11
CA ASN A 174 5.05 6.83 -8.13
C ASN A 174 6.55 6.94 -8.42
N GLY A 175 7.40 6.90 -7.38
CA GLY A 175 8.85 6.90 -7.54
C GLY A 175 9.32 5.71 -8.38
N TYR A 176 8.75 4.51 -8.15
CA TYR A 176 9.02 3.32 -8.94
C TYR A 176 8.58 3.44 -10.41
N LEU A 177 7.38 3.98 -10.68
CA LEU A 177 6.87 4.16 -12.04
C LEU A 177 7.65 5.22 -12.83
N ASN A 178 8.00 6.34 -12.17
CA ASN A 178 8.72 7.46 -12.78
C ASN A 178 10.18 7.12 -13.10
N ALA A 179 10.77 6.18 -12.36
CA ALA A 179 12.12 5.69 -12.62
C ALA A 179 12.27 5.03 -14.00
N MET A 180 11.17 4.50 -14.55
CA MET A 180 11.20 3.56 -15.67
C MET A 180 10.12 3.83 -16.72
N PRO A 181 10.06 5.06 -17.27
CA PRO A 181 8.97 5.48 -18.15
C PRO A 181 8.92 4.70 -19.48
N GLU A 182 10.04 4.10 -19.91
CA GLU A 182 10.13 3.36 -21.17
C GLU A 182 9.81 1.85 -21.04
N GLU A 183 9.54 1.36 -19.82
CA GLU A 183 9.35 -0.07 -19.59
C GLU A 183 7.91 -0.53 -19.85
N ARG A 184 7.68 -1.02 -21.08
CA ARG A 184 6.37 -1.55 -21.55
C ARG A 184 5.75 -2.65 -20.68
N PHE A 185 6.53 -3.28 -19.79
CA PHE A 185 6.11 -4.44 -18.98
C PHE A 185 6.26 -4.23 -17.47
N LEU A 186 6.47 -2.99 -17.00
CA LEU A 186 6.65 -2.70 -15.57
C LEU A 186 5.46 -3.16 -14.72
N MET A 187 4.25 -2.98 -15.25
CA MET A 187 3.01 -3.49 -14.63
C MET A 187 3.02 -5.01 -14.47
N THR A 188 3.52 -5.74 -15.46
CA THR A 188 3.64 -7.21 -15.39
C THR A 188 4.63 -7.62 -14.29
N HIS A 189 5.75 -6.90 -14.14
CA HIS A 189 6.70 -7.15 -13.05
C HIS A 189 6.09 -6.90 -11.68
N LEU A 190 5.31 -5.82 -11.52
CA LEU A 190 4.60 -5.54 -10.27
C LEU A 190 3.57 -6.61 -9.93
N HIS A 191 2.80 -7.10 -10.91
CA HIS A 191 1.90 -8.23 -10.67
C HIS A 191 2.64 -9.48 -10.22
N GLU A 192 3.76 -9.81 -10.84
CA GLU A 192 4.55 -10.99 -10.49
C GLU A 192 5.11 -10.87 -9.06
N LEU A 193 5.56 -9.67 -8.68
CA LEU A 193 5.97 -9.35 -7.31
C LEU A 193 4.82 -9.49 -6.30
N PHE A 194 3.67 -8.86 -6.56
CA PHE A 194 2.53 -8.92 -5.64
C PHE A 194 1.92 -10.32 -5.57
N ALA A 195 1.91 -11.08 -6.66
CA ALA A 195 1.50 -12.48 -6.64
C ALA A 195 2.42 -13.31 -5.74
N TYR A 196 3.74 -13.09 -5.81
CA TYR A 196 4.70 -13.72 -4.90
C TYR A 196 4.44 -13.34 -3.42
N LEU A 197 4.27 -12.04 -3.12
CA LEU A 197 4.01 -11.58 -1.76
C LEU A 197 2.70 -12.13 -1.20
N ASN A 198 1.65 -12.13 -2.02
CA ASN A 198 0.35 -12.68 -1.65
C ASN A 198 0.46 -14.18 -1.33
N GLN A 199 1.19 -14.96 -2.14
CA GLN A 199 1.44 -16.39 -1.88
C GLN A 199 2.27 -16.63 -0.62
N LYS A 200 3.16 -15.70 -0.26
CA LYS A 200 3.95 -15.75 0.97
C LYS A 200 3.17 -15.29 2.22
N GLY A 201 1.91 -14.90 2.08
CA GLY A 201 1.09 -14.44 3.20
C GLY A 201 1.45 -13.03 3.67
N VAL A 202 2.25 -12.29 2.92
CA VAL A 202 2.73 -10.95 3.30
C VAL A 202 1.67 -9.90 3.03
N LEU A 203 1.35 -9.07 4.03
CA LEU A 203 0.53 -7.88 3.81
C LEU A 203 1.37 -6.82 3.10
N THR A 204 0.95 -6.42 1.90
CA THR A 204 1.65 -5.39 1.12
C THR A 204 0.84 -4.10 1.12
N LEU A 205 1.45 -3.01 1.56
CA LEU A 205 0.88 -1.66 1.57
C LEU A 205 1.61 -0.80 0.54
N ILE A 206 0.87 -0.23 -0.39
CA ILE A 206 1.43 0.58 -1.47
C ILE A 206 0.87 1.99 -1.36
N VAL A 207 1.75 2.98 -1.26
CA VAL A 207 1.34 4.38 -1.28
C VAL A 207 1.38 4.90 -2.72
N VAL A 208 0.30 5.53 -3.16
CA VAL A 208 0.20 6.22 -4.44
C VAL A 208 -0.29 7.65 -4.21
N ALA A 209 0.53 8.61 -4.59
CA ALA A 209 0.15 10.01 -4.57
C ALA A 209 -0.60 10.38 -5.86
N GLN A 210 -1.79 10.97 -5.74
CA GLN A 210 -2.47 11.58 -6.87
C GLN A 210 -1.96 13.01 -7.06
N HIS A 211 -1.57 13.35 -8.29
CA HIS A 211 -1.20 14.71 -8.65
C HIS A 211 -2.48 15.54 -8.81
N GLY A 212 -2.60 16.62 -8.02
CA GLY A 212 -3.78 17.50 -7.97
C GLY A 212 -4.35 17.63 -6.55
N MET A 213 -4.48 18.86 -6.06
CA MET A 213 -4.99 19.15 -4.70
C MET A 213 -6.53 19.15 -4.62
N VAL A 214 -7.23 19.27 -5.76
CA VAL A 214 -8.69 19.47 -5.81
C VAL A 214 -9.31 18.53 -6.86
N VAL A 215 -10.32 17.77 -6.47
CA VAL A 215 -11.05 16.77 -7.29
C VAL A 215 -12.08 17.44 -8.21
N GLY A 216 -11.68 18.52 -8.89
CA GLY A 216 -12.54 19.30 -9.80
C GLY A 216 -12.17 19.20 -11.29
N GLY A 217 -10.99 18.70 -11.62
CA GLY A 217 -10.55 18.50 -13.01
C GLY A 217 -10.00 17.10 -13.14
N GLY A 218 -10.59 16.31 -14.04
CA GLY A 218 -10.19 14.93 -14.33
C GLY A 218 -8.68 14.83 -14.48
N SER A 219 -8.02 14.40 -13.40
CA SER A 219 -6.60 14.10 -13.40
C SER A 219 -6.53 12.60 -13.54
N HIS A 220 -6.57 12.15 -14.80
CA HIS A 220 -6.19 10.80 -15.13
C HIS A 220 -4.77 10.59 -14.62
N SER A 221 -4.60 9.84 -13.53
CA SER A 221 -3.38 9.05 -13.44
C SER A 221 -3.46 8.08 -14.61
N ASP A 222 -2.62 8.27 -15.63
CA ASP A 222 -2.62 7.47 -16.88
C ASP A 222 -2.43 5.96 -16.63
N VAL A 223 -2.05 5.58 -15.40
CA VAL A 223 -2.02 4.21 -14.94
C VAL A 223 -3.11 4.02 -13.89
N ASP A 224 -4.17 3.29 -14.24
CA ASP A 224 -5.09 2.75 -13.25
C ASP A 224 -4.36 1.63 -12.49
N VAL A 225 -3.77 1.94 -11.33
CA VAL A 225 -3.06 0.97 -10.46
C VAL A 225 -4.06 0.18 -9.60
N SER A 226 -5.34 0.56 -9.57
CA SER A 226 -6.33 -0.02 -8.64
C SER A 226 -6.62 -1.51 -8.88
N TYR A 227 -6.34 -2.01 -10.08
CA TYR A 227 -6.45 -3.42 -10.43
C TYR A 227 -5.36 -4.30 -9.80
N LEU A 228 -4.20 -3.73 -9.44
CA LEU A 228 -3.12 -4.43 -8.75
C LEU A 228 -3.47 -4.75 -7.29
N ALA A 229 -4.46 -4.04 -6.72
CA ALA A 229 -4.76 -4.11 -5.31
C ALA A 229 -6.06 -4.86 -5.01
N ASP A 230 -6.03 -5.66 -3.96
CA ASP A 230 -7.17 -6.34 -3.38
C ASP A 230 -8.01 -5.37 -2.53
N THR A 231 -7.35 -4.46 -1.81
CA THR A 231 -7.98 -3.40 -1.02
C THR A 231 -7.53 -2.03 -1.50
N VAL A 232 -8.45 -1.06 -1.58
CA VAL A 232 -8.14 0.33 -1.93
C VAL A 232 -8.70 1.26 -0.85
N LEU A 233 -7.81 1.97 -0.18
CA LEU A 233 -8.09 3.03 0.77
C LEU A 233 -7.92 4.38 0.07
N LEU A 234 -8.96 5.20 0.10
CA LEU A 234 -8.98 6.48 -0.58
C LEU A 234 -8.92 7.63 0.43
N PHE A 235 -7.92 8.46 0.28
CA PHE A 235 -7.64 9.63 1.09
C PHE A 235 -8.00 10.89 0.33
N ARG A 236 -8.66 11.83 1.00
CA ARG A 236 -9.16 13.07 0.38
C ARG A 236 -8.99 14.25 1.30
N TYR A 237 -8.86 15.44 0.71
CA TYR A 237 -9.13 16.69 1.41
C TYR A 237 -10.59 17.08 1.22
N PHE A 238 -11.15 17.75 2.21
CA PHE A 238 -12.39 18.47 2.11
C PHE A 238 -12.31 19.74 2.95
N GLU A 239 -12.97 20.80 2.49
CA GLU A 239 -13.06 22.06 3.24
C GLU A 239 -14.33 22.06 4.08
N SER A 240 -14.24 22.50 5.33
CA SER A 240 -15.42 22.78 6.14
C SER A 240 -15.13 23.95 7.07
N GLN A 241 -16.05 24.91 7.14
CA GLN A 241 -15.92 26.08 8.02
C GLN A 241 -14.60 26.88 7.83
N GLY A 242 -14.03 26.88 6.62
CA GLY A 242 -12.77 27.56 6.31
C GLY A 242 -11.51 26.78 6.72
N GLU A 243 -11.65 25.53 7.17
CA GLU A 243 -10.55 24.64 7.52
C GLU A 243 -10.43 23.49 6.51
N VAL A 244 -9.18 23.07 6.25
CA VAL A 244 -8.88 21.92 5.41
C VAL A 244 -8.80 20.67 6.28
N HIS A 245 -9.70 19.72 6.04
CA HIS A 245 -9.74 18.45 6.75
C HIS A 245 -9.39 17.28 5.83
N GLN A 246 -8.99 16.17 6.43
CA GLN A 246 -8.70 14.92 5.74
C GLN A 246 -9.84 13.93 5.95
N ALA A 247 -10.10 13.11 4.94
CA ALA A 247 -11.08 12.06 4.97
C ALA A 247 -10.51 10.76 4.41
N LEU A 248 -11.00 9.65 4.96
CA LEU A 248 -10.64 8.29 4.56
C LEU A 248 -11.90 7.50 4.21
N SER A 249 -11.84 6.71 3.14
CA SER A 249 -12.85 5.71 2.82
C SER A 249 -12.24 4.43 2.27
N VAL A 250 -12.94 3.31 2.45
CA VAL A 250 -12.59 2.05 1.78
C VAL A 250 -13.33 2.02 0.45
N PHE A 251 -12.62 2.14 -0.66
CA PHE A 251 -13.21 2.14 -1.99
C PHE A 251 -13.47 0.71 -2.52
N LYS A 252 -12.56 -0.21 -2.18
CA LYS A 252 -12.59 -1.59 -2.62
C LYS A 252 -12.00 -2.48 -1.53
N LYS A 253 -12.62 -3.63 -1.30
CA LYS A 253 -12.04 -4.76 -0.58
C LYS A 253 -12.49 -6.03 -1.30
N ARG A 254 -11.56 -6.78 -1.90
CA ARG A 254 -11.87 -7.96 -2.73
C ARG A 254 -12.34 -9.14 -1.88
N THR A 255 -11.88 -9.24 -0.64
CA THR A 255 -12.26 -10.28 0.32
C THR A 255 -13.01 -9.68 1.50
N GLY A 256 -14.25 -10.14 1.71
CA GLY A 256 -15.11 -9.66 2.79
C GLY A 256 -15.80 -8.33 2.51
N ALA A 257 -16.66 -7.92 3.45
CA ALA A 257 -17.34 -6.63 3.40
C ALA A 257 -16.40 -5.50 3.83
N HIS A 258 -16.74 -4.27 3.43
CA HIS A 258 -16.14 -3.04 3.93
C HIS A 258 -17.23 -1.98 4.12
N GLU A 259 -16.97 -1.03 5.00
CA GLU A 259 -17.85 0.11 5.22
C GLU A 259 -17.82 1.04 4.01
N ARG A 260 -18.98 1.52 3.59
CA ARG A 260 -19.16 2.39 2.41
C ARG A 260 -19.24 3.87 2.75
N THR A 261 -18.95 4.24 3.99
CA THR A 261 -18.98 5.65 4.44
C THR A 261 -17.62 6.30 4.25
N ILE A 262 -17.62 7.63 4.34
CA ILE A 262 -16.41 8.44 4.40
C ILE A 262 -16.29 8.92 5.84
N ARG A 263 -15.13 8.72 6.46
CA ARG A 263 -14.85 9.13 7.84
C ARG A 263 -13.77 10.19 7.87
N GLN A 264 -13.82 11.07 8.87
CA GLN A 264 -12.76 12.05 9.08
C GLN A 264 -11.48 11.36 9.57
N LEU A 265 -10.36 11.76 8.99
CA LEU A 265 -9.02 11.37 9.43
C LEU A 265 -8.40 12.58 10.12
N THR A 266 -7.90 12.38 11.35
CA THR A 266 -7.18 13.40 12.10
C THR A 266 -5.78 12.87 12.41
N ILE A 267 -4.78 13.72 12.19
CA ILE A 267 -3.40 13.45 12.57
C ILE A 267 -2.95 14.61 13.45
N ASP A 268 -2.76 14.34 14.74
CA ASP A 268 -2.40 15.35 15.74
C ASP A 268 -1.19 14.89 16.59
N ALA A 269 -0.97 15.57 17.72
CA ALA A 269 0.13 15.25 18.63
C ALA A 269 0.00 13.85 19.28
N SER A 270 -1.21 13.29 19.35
CA SER A 270 -1.49 11.97 19.93
C SER A 270 -1.39 10.82 18.93
N GLY A 271 -1.25 11.13 17.63
CA GLY A 271 -1.09 10.15 16.55
C GLY A 271 -2.20 10.25 15.51
N ILE A 272 -2.68 9.11 15.04
CA ILE A 272 -3.74 9.02 14.02
C ILE A 272 -5.06 8.64 14.70
N ALA A 273 -6.14 9.32 14.33
CA ALA A 273 -7.49 8.96 14.71
C ALA A 273 -8.42 8.93 13.49
N ILE A 274 -9.31 7.94 13.44
CA ILE A 274 -10.44 7.91 12.51
C ILE A 274 -11.70 8.27 13.29
N GLY A 275 -12.39 9.32 12.88
CA GLY A 275 -13.59 9.82 13.53
C GLY A 275 -14.88 9.13 13.07
N GLU A 276 -15.99 9.83 13.26
CA GLU A 276 -17.31 9.37 12.85
C GLU A 276 -17.54 9.50 11.32
N PRO A 277 -18.50 8.75 10.77
CA PRO A 277 -18.96 8.94 9.39
C PRO A 277 -19.47 10.36 9.12
N LEU A 278 -19.00 10.97 8.04
CA LEU A 278 -19.37 12.32 7.58
C LEU A 278 -20.78 12.34 6.93
N ARG A 279 -21.82 11.97 7.70
CA ARG A 279 -23.22 11.82 7.20
C ARG A 279 -23.91 13.13 6.82
N HIS A 280 -23.38 14.26 7.29
CA HIS A 280 -23.94 15.59 7.06
C HIS A 280 -23.29 16.33 5.89
N PHE A 281 -22.43 15.67 5.11
CA PHE A 281 -21.72 16.29 4.00
C PHE A 281 -22.04 15.54 2.69
N ARG A 282 -22.48 16.27 1.68
CA ARG A 282 -22.61 15.79 0.29
C ARG A 282 -21.46 16.31 -0.54
N GLY A 283 -21.12 15.67 -1.66
CA GLY A 283 -20.08 16.20 -2.56
C GLY A 283 -18.63 16.06 -2.08
N ILE A 284 -18.38 15.32 -1.00
CA ILE A 284 -16.99 15.00 -0.58
C ILE A 284 -16.23 14.28 -1.71
N MET A 285 -16.95 13.43 -2.47
CA MET A 285 -16.38 12.75 -3.62
C MET A 285 -16.04 13.69 -4.79
N THR A 286 -16.67 14.86 -4.87
CA THR A 286 -16.46 15.87 -5.92
C THR A 286 -15.52 17.00 -5.46
N GLY A 287 -14.97 16.94 -4.24
CA GLY A 287 -14.07 17.95 -3.68
C GLY A 287 -14.75 19.27 -3.29
N VAL A 288 -16.06 19.40 -3.48
CA VAL A 288 -16.87 20.57 -3.08
C VAL A 288 -17.92 20.08 -2.09
N PRO A 289 -17.58 19.99 -0.80
CA PRO A 289 -18.51 19.51 0.20
C PRO A 289 -19.64 20.52 0.43
N VAL A 290 -20.87 20.03 0.44
CA VAL A 290 -22.06 20.80 0.82
C VAL A 290 -22.57 20.24 2.14
N TYR A 291 -22.58 21.08 3.18
CA TYR A 291 -23.13 20.70 4.48
C TYR A 291 -24.66 20.65 4.40
N ASP A 292 -25.22 19.51 4.81
CA ASP A 292 -26.66 19.24 4.89
C ASP A 292 -27.02 18.92 6.35
N PRO A 293 -27.55 19.91 7.10
CA PRO A 293 -27.84 19.76 8.53
C PRO A 293 -28.91 18.70 8.83
N ALA A 294 -29.73 18.30 7.85
CA ALA A 294 -30.73 17.24 8.05
C ALA A 294 -30.09 15.83 8.13
N GLY A 295 -28.83 15.67 7.71
CA GLY A 295 -28.26 14.36 7.42
C GLY A 295 -29.03 13.65 6.30
N ILE A 296 -28.52 12.53 5.80
CA ILE A 296 -29.26 11.74 4.80
C ILE A 296 -30.47 11.08 5.48
N ALA A 297 -31.60 11.78 5.55
CA ALA A 297 -32.90 11.19 5.82
C ALA A 297 -33.33 10.39 4.58
N GLY A 298 -33.17 9.06 4.63
CA GLY A 298 -33.77 8.12 3.68
C GLY A 298 -32.91 7.79 2.45
N GLY A 299 -32.07 6.77 2.56
CA GLY A 299 -31.82 5.89 1.41
C GLY A 299 -32.97 4.88 1.28
N PRO A 300 -33.35 4.42 0.08
CA PRO A 300 -34.46 3.48 -0.07
C PRO A 300 -34.15 2.21 0.72
N ASP A 301 -35.07 1.87 1.62
CA ASP A 301 -35.09 0.63 2.39
C ASP A 301 -35.17 -0.53 1.38
N LEU A 302 -34.02 -1.11 1.00
CA LEU A 302 -33.95 -2.34 0.21
C LEU A 302 -34.37 -3.52 1.09
N ARG A 303 -35.63 -3.50 1.54
CA ARG A 303 -36.29 -4.71 2.02
C ARG A 303 -36.62 -5.56 0.79
N PRO A 304 -36.32 -6.86 0.79
CA PRO A 304 -36.78 -7.74 -0.26
C PRO A 304 -38.32 -7.70 -0.31
N SER A 305 -38.86 -7.22 -1.42
CA SER A 305 -40.30 -7.24 -1.67
C SER A 305 -40.81 -8.68 -1.60
N PRO A 306 -41.91 -8.97 -0.88
CA PRO A 306 -42.41 -10.33 -0.78
C PRO A 306 -42.88 -10.81 -2.16
N ALA A 307 -42.41 -11.99 -2.52
CA ALA A 307 -42.74 -12.67 -3.75
C ALA A 307 -44.25 -12.64 -4.00
N ARG A 308 -44.68 -12.04 -5.12
CA ARG A 308 -46.04 -12.20 -5.63
C ARG A 308 -46.25 -13.67 -5.94
N THR A 309 -46.99 -14.35 -5.07
CA THR A 309 -47.58 -15.66 -5.34
C THR A 309 -48.52 -15.55 -6.54
N SER A 310 -48.11 -16.13 -7.66
CA SER A 310 -49.04 -16.50 -8.72
C SER A 310 -49.82 -17.75 -8.29
N ARG A 311 -51.14 -17.67 -8.39
CA ARG A 311 -52.07 -18.81 -8.33
C ARG A 311 -53.34 -18.44 -9.10
N PRO A 312 -54.05 -19.44 -9.61
CA PRO A 312 -53.67 -20.39 -10.64
C PRO A 312 -54.25 -20.00 -12.00
#